data_AF-A0AAW6FNS4-F1
#
_entry.id   AF-A0AAW6FNS4-F1
#
_cell.length_a   1.000
_cell.length_b   1.000
_cell.length_c   1.000
_cell.angle_alpha   90.00
_cell.angle_beta   90.00
_cell.angle_gamma   90.00
#
_symmetry.space_group_name_H-M   'P 1'
#
loop_
_entity.id
_entity.type
_entity.pdbx_description
1 polymer ?
#
loop_
_entity_poly.entity_id
_entity_poly.type
_entity_poly.pdbx_seq_one_letter_code
_entity_poly.pdbx_strand_id
1 'polypeptide(L)'
;MKTRTNLIVALFALCFTGTVSDAYAWGWHKRKSVKNDSVVTSESKYDELVKKAKTREGMFRIHQVEKDWYFEIDDSLMNRDLLIVNKVSGVPYQLNDAGLNRDIQ
;
A
#
# COMPACT_ATOMS: atom_id res chain seq x y z
N MET A 1 -58.15 19.60 16.31
CA MET A 1 -56.69 19.53 16.02
C MET A 1 -55.82 19.10 17.20
N LYS A 2 -56.35 18.88 18.41
CA LYS A 2 -55.55 18.65 19.63
C LYS A 2 -55.07 17.20 19.85
N THR A 3 -55.68 16.22 19.19
CA THR A 3 -55.34 14.79 19.38
C THR A 3 -54.14 14.33 18.55
N ARG A 4 -53.91 14.93 17.38
CA ARG A 4 -52.75 14.63 16.50
C ARG A 4 -51.45 15.23 17.03
N THR A 5 -51.52 16.40 17.68
CA THR A 5 -50.36 17.05 18.29
C THR A 5 -49.87 16.28 19.52
N ASN A 6 -50.78 15.74 20.35
CA ASN A 6 -50.40 14.91 21.51
C ASN A 6 -49.76 13.57 21.11
N LEU A 7 -50.16 13.01 19.96
CA LEU A 7 -49.55 11.78 19.44
C LEU A 7 -48.11 12.00 18.96
N ILE A 8 -47.81 13.17 18.39
CA ILE A 8 -46.47 13.53 17.92
C ILE A 8 -45.54 13.90 19.10
N VAL A 9 -46.07 14.56 20.14
CA VAL A 9 -45.32 14.83 21.38
C VAL A 9 -44.98 13.54 22.15
N ALA A 10 -45.87 12.55 22.13
CA ALA A 10 -45.61 11.24 22.73
C ALA A 10 -44.54 10.43 21.97
N LEU A 11 -44.46 10.57 20.64
CA LEU A 11 -43.44 9.89 19.82
C LEU A 11 -42.04 10.50 19.99
N PHE A 12 -41.93 11.80 20.23
CA PHE A 12 -40.65 12.48 20.45
C PHE A 12 -40.07 12.25 21.86
N ALA A 13 -40.92 11.96 22.87
CA ALA A 13 -40.48 11.66 24.22
C ALA A 13 -39.87 10.24 24.38
N LEU A 14 -40.16 9.32 23.45
CA LEU A 14 -39.63 7.95 23.48
C LEU A 14 -38.19 7.84 22.93
N CYS A 15 -37.66 8.89 22.29
CA CYS A 15 -36.33 8.89 21.69
C CYS A 15 -35.22 9.51 22.56
N PHE A 16 -35.52 9.95 23.79
CA PHE A 16 -34.51 10.55 24.70
C PHE A 16 -34.18 9.72 25.94
N THR A 17 -34.74 8.52 26.10
CA THR A 17 -34.24 7.52 27.07
C THR A 17 -33.35 6.49 26.35
N GLY A 18 -32.41 6.98 25.55
CA GLY A 18 -31.22 6.21 25.18
C GLY A 18 -30.33 6.13 26.42
N THR A 19 -30.14 4.91 26.90
CA THR A 19 -29.31 4.52 28.04
C THR A 19 -27.96 5.24 28.08
N VAL A 20 -27.84 6.26 28.94
CA VAL A 20 -26.56 6.67 29.53
C VAL A 20 -26.40 5.91 30.84
N SER A 21 -25.55 4.89 30.86
CA SER A 21 -24.74 4.45 32.02
C SER A 21 -24.14 3.07 31.78
N ASP A 22 -22.94 3.02 31.22
CA ASP A 22 -21.95 1.96 31.51
C ASP A 22 -20.67 2.56 32.12
N ALA A 23 -20.81 3.67 32.85
CA ALA A 23 -19.69 4.34 33.55
C ALA A 23 -19.52 3.88 35.01
N TYR A 24 -20.35 2.94 35.52
CA TYR A 24 -20.25 2.42 36.89
C TYR A 24 -20.51 0.91 36.96
N ALA A 25 -19.79 0.13 36.17
CA ALA A 25 -19.66 -1.32 36.37
C ALA A 25 -18.21 -1.67 36.77
N TRP A 26 -17.77 -1.20 37.95
CA TRP A 26 -16.52 -1.63 38.58
C TRP A 26 -16.77 -3.00 39.25
N GLY A 27 -16.88 -4.04 38.44
CA GLY A 27 -16.95 -5.43 38.87
C GLY A 27 -15.82 -6.22 38.21
N TRP A 28 -14.94 -6.79 39.02
CA TRP A 28 -13.90 -7.77 38.70
C TRP A 28 -13.95 -8.39 37.28
N HIS A 29 -13.26 -7.78 36.32
CA HIS A 29 -12.85 -8.46 35.10
C HIS A 29 -11.33 -8.57 35.10
N LYS A 30 -10.83 -9.79 35.31
CA LYS A 30 -9.45 -10.16 34.98
C LYS A 30 -9.18 -9.65 33.57
N ARG A 31 -8.25 -8.70 33.41
CA ARG A 31 -7.59 -8.48 32.12
C ARG A 31 -6.92 -9.79 31.76
N LYS A 32 -7.55 -10.59 30.89
CA LYS A 32 -6.83 -11.55 30.07
C LYS A 32 -5.79 -10.70 29.33
N SER A 33 -4.52 -10.99 29.57
CA SER A 33 -3.45 -10.52 28.71
C SER A 33 -3.89 -10.84 27.28
N VAL A 34 -3.93 -9.82 26.44
CA VAL A 34 -3.87 -9.99 25.00
C VAL A 34 -2.60 -10.80 24.79
N LYS A 35 -2.75 -12.10 24.57
CA LYS A 35 -1.70 -12.86 23.92
C LYS A 35 -1.50 -12.12 22.62
N ASN A 36 -0.29 -11.64 22.39
CA ASN A 36 0.15 -11.36 21.04
C ASN A 36 0.02 -12.70 20.32
N ASP A 37 -1.16 -12.95 19.75
CA ASP A 37 -1.31 -13.89 18.67
C ASP A 37 -0.40 -13.29 17.62
N SER A 38 0.81 -13.84 17.57
CA SER A 38 1.72 -13.69 16.46
C SER A 38 0.91 -14.10 15.25
N VAL A 39 0.26 -13.11 14.63
CA VAL A 39 -0.35 -13.24 13.32
C VAL A 39 0.80 -13.75 12.48
N VAL A 40 0.74 -15.04 12.15
CA VAL A 40 1.56 -15.61 11.09
C VAL A 40 1.14 -14.81 9.88
N THR A 41 1.89 -13.75 9.62
CA THR A 41 1.71 -12.95 8.41
C THR A 41 2.13 -13.91 7.33
N SER A 42 1.13 -14.53 6.71
CA SER A 42 1.34 -15.41 5.57
C SER A 42 2.23 -14.66 4.60
N GLU A 43 3.37 -15.25 4.29
CA GLU A 43 4.39 -14.60 3.49
C GLU A 43 3.77 -14.11 2.18
N SER A 44 3.91 -12.82 1.89
CA SER A 44 3.30 -12.27 0.69
C SER A 44 4.08 -12.73 -0.54
N LYS A 45 3.43 -12.76 -1.71
CA LYS A 45 4.13 -13.07 -2.98
C LYS A 45 5.31 -12.13 -3.24
N TYR A 46 5.23 -10.89 -2.73
CA TYR A 46 6.31 -9.93 -2.79
C TYR A 46 7.50 -10.38 -1.94
N ASP A 47 7.26 -10.80 -0.70
CA ASP A 47 8.32 -11.26 0.21
C ASP A 47 9.07 -12.47 -0.37
N GLU A 48 8.33 -13.43 -0.94
CA GLU A 48 8.92 -14.60 -1.61
C GLU A 48 9.80 -14.21 -2.82
N LEU A 49 9.36 -13.21 -3.60
CA LEU A 49 10.10 -12.71 -4.76
C LEU A 49 11.40 -12.03 -4.32
N VAL A 50 11.32 -11.12 -3.35
CA VAL A 50 12.47 -10.35 -2.86
C VAL A 50 13.52 -11.26 -2.22
N LYS A 51 13.11 -12.30 -1.49
CA LYS A 51 14.04 -13.27 -0.89
C LYS A 51 14.87 -14.04 -1.92
N LYS A 52 14.31 -14.32 -3.09
CA LYS A 52 14.99 -15.04 -4.19
C LYS A 52 15.79 -14.10 -5.10
N ALA A 53 15.57 -12.79 -5.01
CA ALA A 53 16.13 -11.81 -5.92
C ALA A 53 17.54 -11.36 -5.52
N LYS A 54 18.36 -11.06 -6.53
CA LYS A 54 19.53 -10.20 -6.35
C LYS A 54 19.07 -8.75 -6.42
N THR A 55 19.15 -8.05 -5.30
CA THR A 55 18.68 -6.66 -5.19
C THR A 55 19.84 -5.69 -5.39
N ARG A 56 19.62 -4.69 -6.23
CA ARG A 56 20.51 -3.53 -6.39
C ARG A 56 19.81 -2.29 -5.88
N GLU A 57 20.48 -1.56 -5.01
CA GLU A 57 20.01 -0.28 -4.49
C GLU A 57 20.43 0.87 -5.42
N GLY A 58 19.61 1.90 -5.48
CA GLY A 58 19.77 3.06 -6.35
C GLY A 58 18.60 4.04 -6.18
N MET A 59 18.28 4.80 -7.24
CA MET A 59 17.09 5.67 -7.26
C MET A 59 15.79 4.88 -7.00
N PHE A 60 15.75 3.65 -7.51
CA PHE A 60 14.72 2.66 -7.25
C PHE A 60 15.44 1.36 -6.87
N ARG A 61 14.81 0.50 -6.06
CA ARG A 61 15.33 -0.86 -5.85
C ARG A 61 15.05 -1.69 -7.09
N ILE A 62 16.05 -2.44 -7.54
CA ILE A 62 15.93 -3.32 -8.70
C ILE A 62 16.16 -4.75 -8.23
N HIS A 63 15.15 -5.60 -8.40
CA HIS A 63 15.20 -7.01 -8.05
C HIS A 63 15.38 -7.85 -9.32
N GLN A 64 16.50 -8.56 -9.41
CA GLN A 64 16.73 -9.52 -10.48
C GLN A 64 16.40 -10.93 -9.99
N VAL A 65 15.40 -11.56 -10.60
CA VAL A 65 15.04 -12.96 -10.37
C VAL A 65 15.28 -13.72 -11.67
N GLU A 66 16.34 -14.53 -11.69
CA GLU A 66 16.78 -15.25 -12.91
C GLU A 66 17.02 -14.29 -14.09
N LYS A 67 16.08 -14.25 -15.05
CA LYS A 67 16.12 -13.42 -16.27
C LYS A 67 15.23 -12.18 -16.18
N ASP A 68 14.36 -12.12 -15.18
CA ASP A 68 13.38 -11.06 -15.02
C ASP A 68 13.91 -9.94 -14.12
N TRP A 69 13.49 -8.72 -14.45
CA TRP A 69 13.86 -7.50 -13.75
C TRP A 69 12.61 -6.82 -13.22
N TYR A 70 12.54 -6.68 -11.90
CA TYR A 70 11.44 -6.00 -11.20
C TYR A 70 11.96 -4.69 -10.62
N PHE A 71 11.22 -3.61 -10.88
CA PHE A 71 11.52 -2.28 -10.36
C PHE A 71 10.57 -1.99 -9.22
N GLU A 72 11.12 -1.64 -8.07
CA GLU A 72 10.32 -1.17 -6.95
C GLU A 72 10.14 0.34 -7.03
N ILE A 73 8.89 0.77 -7.13
CA ILE A 73 8.53 2.17 -7.20
C ILE A 73 7.90 2.55 -5.87
N ASP A 74 8.55 3.44 -5.13
CA ASP A 74 7.99 4.00 -3.90
C ASP A 74 6.72 4.79 -4.19
N ASP A 75 5.79 4.82 -3.24
CA ASP A 75 4.56 5.61 -3.34
C ASP A 75 4.83 7.10 -3.60
N SER A 76 5.98 7.62 -3.14
CA SER A 76 6.42 9.01 -3.40
C SER A 76 6.76 9.31 -4.86
N LEU A 77 6.97 8.26 -5.66
CA LEU A 77 7.34 8.30 -7.07
C LEU A 77 6.15 7.92 -7.97
N MET A 78 5.03 7.50 -7.37
CA MET A 78 3.76 7.32 -8.07
C MET A 78 3.26 8.64 -8.64
N ASN A 79 2.39 8.56 -9.66
CA ASN A 79 1.84 9.71 -10.39
C ASN A 79 2.89 10.57 -11.13
N ARG A 80 4.09 10.02 -11.36
CA ARG A 80 5.10 10.61 -12.23
C ARG A 80 5.16 9.83 -13.53
N ASP A 81 5.42 10.54 -14.63
CA ASP A 81 5.67 9.90 -15.91
C ASP A 81 7.12 9.37 -15.95
N LEU A 82 7.28 8.05 -16.08
CA LEU A 82 8.57 7.38 -16.17
C LEU A 82 8.83 6.95 -17.62
N LEU A 83 9.90 7.47 -18.23
CA LEU A 83 10.35 7.05 -19.56
C LEU A 83 11.53 6.08 -19.44
N ILE A 84 11.35 4.85 -19.90
CA ILE A 84 12.41 3.85 -19.98
C ILE A 84 13.02 3.91 -21.38
N VAL A 85 14.29 4.29 -21.46
CA VAL A 85 15.05 4.30 -22.72
C VAL A 85 16.20 3.32 -22.66
N ASN A 86 16.44 2.61 -23.76
CA ASN A 86 17.69 1.88 -23.95
C ASN A 86 18.63 2.78 -24.75
N LYS A 87 19.77 3.16 -24.16
CA LYS A 87 20.80 3.95 -24.85
C LYS A 87 21.94 3.04 -25.28
N VAL A 88 22.16 2.94 -26.59
CA VAL A 88 23.37 2.35 -27.15
C VAL A 88 24.45 3.43 -27.17
N SER A 89 25.51 3.26 -26.38
CA SER A 89 26.58 4.28 -26.26
C SER A 89 27.60 4.27 -27.39
N GLY A 90 27.54 3.28 -28.29
CA GLY A 90 28.41 3.17 -29.45
C GLY A 90 28.16 1.87 -30.20
N VAL A 91 28.53 1.84 -31.49
CA VAL A 91 28.47 0.65 -32.33
C VAL A 91 29.90 0.18 -32.67
N PRO A 92 30.13 -1.12 -32.90
CA PRO A 92 31.41 -1.64 -33.38
C PRO A 92 31.91 -0.87 -34.61
N TYR A 93 33.22 -0.75 -34.76
CA TYR A 93 33.85 0.07 -35.82
C TYR A 93 33.32 -0.25 -37.23
N GLN A 94 33.12 -1.53 -37.54
CA GLN A 94 32.59 -1.98 -38.83
C GLN A 94 31.16 -1.49 -39.12
N LEU A 95 30.36 -1.29 -38.07
CA LEU A 95 29.00 -0.74 -38.15
C LEU A 95 28.99 0.79 -38.06
N ASN A 96 30.04 1.39 -37.48
CA ASN A 96 30.23 2.83 -37.44
C ASN A 96 30.55 3.39 -38.83
N ASP A 97 31.43 2.72 -39.58
CA ASP A 97 31.76 3.06 -40.98
C ASP A 97 30.53 2.96 -41.90
N ALA A 98 29.60 2.04 -41.59
CA ALA A 98 28.30 1.92 -42.26
C ALA A 98 27.34 3.08 -41.94
N GLY A 99 27.73 4.03 -41.07
CA GLY A 99 27.00 5.25 -40.80
C GLY A 99 25.86 5.12 -39.79
N LEU A 100 25.85 4.05 -38.98
CA LEU A 100 24.80 3.84 -37.96
C LEU A 100 24.95 4.74 -36.73
N ASN A 101 26.10 5.41 -36.56
CA ASN A 101 26.37 6.30 -35.43
C ASN A 101 27.09 7.57 -35.91
N ARG A 102 26.35 8.45 -36.59
CA ARG A 102 26.89 9.64 -37.31
C ARG A 102 27.04 10.90 -36.46
N ASP A 103 26.64 10.90 -35.18
CA ASP A 103 26.45 12.13 -34.41
C ASP A 103 27.46 12.37 -33.27
N ILE A 104 28.67 11.79 -33.36
CA ILE A 104 29.77 12.13 -32.45
C ILE A 104 31.04 12.34 -33.28
N GLN A 105 31.25 13.59 -33.72
CA GLN A 105 32.59 14.11 -34.02
C GLN A 105 33.13 14.81 -32.79
#